data_AF-A0A537DG33-F1
#
_entry.id   AF-A0A537DG33-F1
#
_cell.length_a   1.000
_cell.length_b   1.000
_cell.length_c   1.000
_cell.angle_alpha   90.00
_cell.angle_beta   90.00
_cell.angle_gamma   90.00
#
_symmetry.space_group_name_H-M   'P 1'
#
loop_
_entity.id
_entity.type
_entity.pdbx_description
1 polymer ?
#
loop_
_entity_poly.entity_id
_entity_poly.type
_entity_poly.pdbx_seq_one_letter_code
_entity_poly.pdbx_strand_id
1 'polypeptide(L)'
;MAMEVDESLHYMQLPREVIVGKNVLGRVGEVCARLGFNGNALVVSGPITYPLAGEPVAKSVTKAGLKVDHVIVKESTEQVASHVVETIKKAKASLVLGVGGGKDIDLAKLASAKSKVPFMSVPTAASHDGIASPYASIKGGSRPYSVRAQAPVAILTDVGVIADSPYNLLAAGCADIVAKFTAVKDWQLAHKLKNEYYGDYAANLAMMSAELVTKNAREILKRNVEGVRTVVEALISCGVAMSIAGSSRPCSGSEHLFSHALDIVAGETSLHGERTGVGAVLCAYLQGGNWESIRAFLKEIGAPSTAEELNVSPDQVVRALTMAHSLRPERYTILGETGVAEAAAEKVARTTGVI
;
A
#
# COMPACT_ATOMS: atom_id res chain seq x y z
N MET A 1 18.17 -6.18 21.50
CA MET A 1 19.03 -5.82 20.34
C MET A 1 18.12 -5.61 19.14
N ALA A 2 18.21 -4.47 18.43
CA ALA A 2 17.77 -4.50 17.04
C ALA A 2 18.76 -5.43 16.33
N MET A 3 18.27 -6.49 15.70
CA MET A 3 19.14 -7.26 14.81
C MET A 3 19.63 -6.28 13.75
N GLU A 4 20.93 -5.99 13.72
CA GLU A 4 21.57 -5.52 12.50
C GLU A 4 21.24 -6.58 11.45
N VAL A 5 20.44 -6.20 10.47
CA VAL A 5 20.11 -7.10 9.37
C VAL A 5 21.39 -7.19 8.56
N ASP A 6 22.11 -8.30 8.74
CA ASP A 6 23.21 -8.67 7.87
C ASP A 6 22.69 -8.66 6.42
N GLU A 7 23.21 -7.76 5.60
CA GLU A 7 22.77 -7.57 4.21
C GLU A 7 23.06 -8.81 3.33
N SER A 8 23.83 -9.78 3.82
CA SER A 8 24.00 -11.09 3.18
C SER A 8 22.83 -12.05 3.42
N LEU A 9 21.95 -11.77 4.39
CA LEU A 9 20.85 -12.64 4.76
C LEU A 9 19.52 -12.19 4.16
N HIS A 10 18.84 -13.12 3.49
CA HIS A 10 17.48 -12.91 2.99
C HIS A 10 16.45 -13.09 4.10
N TYR A 11 16.08 -11.99 4.76
CA TYR A 11 15.17 -12.01 5.90
C TYR A 11 13.71 -11.73 5.50
N MET A 12 12.83 -12.68 5.80
CA MET A 12 11.38 -12.59 5.54
C MET A 12 10.60 -12.40 6.83
N GLN A 13 9.76 -11.35 6.91
CA GLN A 13 8.83 -11.12 8.01
C GLN A 13 7.39 -11.22 7.54
N LEU A 14 6.68 -12.26 7.96
CA LEU A 14 5.32 -12.54 7.53
C LEU A 14 4.35 -12.30 8.69
N PRO A 15 3.11 -11.85 8.41
CA PRO A 15 2.05 -11.82 9.42
C PRO A 15 1.86 -13.21 10.03
N ARG A 16 1.78 -13.27 11.35
CA ARG A 16 1.52 -14.52 12.08
C ARG A 16 0.06 -14.95 11.94
N GLU A 17 -0.85 -13.99 11.88
CA GLU A 17 -2.27 -14.23 11.71
C GLU A 17 -2.90 -13.24 10.73
N VAL A 18 -3.78 -13.75 9.87
CA VAL A 18 -4.61 -12.97 8.97
C VAL A 18 -6.06 -13.40 9.17
N ILE A 19 -6.93 -12.46 9.53
CA ILE A 19 -8.37 -12.72 9.74
C ILE A 19 -9.16 -11.80 8.82
N VAL A 20 -9.83 -12.39 7.82
CA VAL A 20 -10.71 -11.67 6.90
C VAL A 20 -12.13 -12.20 7.06
N GLY A 21 -13.08 -11.34 7.41
CA GLY A 21 -14.47 -11.76 7.65
C GLY A 21 -15.37 -10.60 8.05
N LYS A 22 -16.60 -10.91 8.49
CA LYS A 22 -17.53 -9.92 9.06
C LYS A 22 -17.43 -9.90 10.58
N ASN A 23 -17.70 -8.74 11.17
CA ASN A 23 -17.74 -8.53 12.63
C ASN A 23 -16.43 -8.94 13.31
N VAL A 24 -15.29 -8.65 12.67
CA VAL A 24 -13.95 -9.06 13.12
C VAL A 24 -13.39 -8.11 14.18
N LEU A 25 -13.84 -6.85 14.21
CA LEU A 25 -13.30 -5.83 15.14
C LEU A 25 -13.40 -6.25 16.61
N GLY A 26 -14.50 -6.91 16.99
CA GLY A 26 -14.72 -7.42 18.35
C GLY A 26 -13.78 -8.55 18.75
N ARG A 27 -13.04 -9.14 17.81
CA ARG A 27 -12.11 -10.26 18.01
C ARG A 27 -10.64 -9.84 18.12
N VAL A 28 -10.33 -8.55 17.95
CA VAL A 28 -8.93 -8.07 18.04
C VAL A 28 -8.31 -8.42 19.39
N GLY A 29 -9.03 -8.28 20.49
CA GLY A 29 -8.56 -8.68 21.82
C GLY A 29 -8.25 -10.17 21.95
N GLU A 30 -9.03 -11.05 21.29
CA GLU A 30 -8.77 -12.50 21.26
C GLU A 30 -7.42 -12.79 20.59
N VAL A 31 -7.12 -12.08 19.49
CA VAL A 31 -5.84 -12.18 18.78
C VAL A 31 -4.69 -11.66 19.64
N CYS A 32 -4.88 -10.52 20.32
CA CYS A 32 -3.89 -10.00 21.26
C CYS A 32 -3.53 -11.05 22.32
N ALA A 33 -4.52 -11.67 22.95
CA ALA A 33 -4.31 -12.69 23.97
C ALA A 33 -3.62 -13.94 23.40
N ARG A 34 -4.08 -14.45 22.24
CA ARG A 34 -3.52 -15.64 21.59
C ARG A 34 -2.06 -15.46 21.16
N LEU A 35 -1.69 -14.26 20.73
CA LEU A 35 -0.31 -13.91 20.37
C LEU A 35 0.55 -13.52 21.59
N GLY A 36 0.00 -13.56 22.81
CA GLY A 36 0.72 -13.31 24.05
C GLY A 36 0.98 -11.84 24.38
N PHE A 37 0.29 -10.90 23.72
CA PHE A 37 0.39 -9.48 24.03
C PHE A 37 -0.28 -9.16 25.37
N ASN A 38 0.40 -8.37 26.19
CA ASN A 38 -0.03 -7.98 27.53
C ASN A 38 0.48 -6.58 27.88
N GLY A 39 -0.03 -5.96 28.95
CA GLY A 39 0.38 -4.62 29.35
C GLY A 39 -0.38 -3.53 28.61
N ASN A 40 0.32 -2.58 28.00
CA ASN A 40 -0.28 -1.39 27.39
C ASN A 40 -0.30 -1.51 25.87
N ALA A 41 -1.39 -1.07 25.24
CA ALA A 41 -1.53 -0.96 23.80
C ALA A 41 -1.91 0.48 23.39
N LEU A 42 -1.48 0.89 22.21
CA LEU A 42 -1.85 2.18 21.63
C LEU A 42 -2.64 1.97 20.34
N VAL A 43 -3.87 2.50 20.30
CA VAL A 43 -4.67 2.59 19.07
C VAL A 43 -4.34 3.90 18.35
N VAL A 44 -3.91 3.81 17.10
CA VAL A 44 -3.68 4.95 16.21
C VAL A 44 -4.78 4.95 15.16
N SER A 45 -5.58 6.01 15.10
CA SER A 45 -6.77 6.06 14.24
C SER A 45 -7.06 7.47 13.73
N GLY A 46 -7.79 7.58 12.63
CA GLY A 46 -8.34 8.84 12.14
C GLY A 46 -9.58 9.31 12.93
N PRO A 47 -9.98 10.59 12.79
CA PRO A 47 -11.11 11.16 13.52
C PRO A 47 -12.46 10.53 13.16
N ILE A 48 -12.62 10.07 11.91
CA ILE A 48 -13.84 9.38 11.45
C ILE A 48 -13.78 7.88 11.80
N THR A 49 -12.61 7.27 11.65
CA THR A 49 -12.41 5.83 11.83
C THR A 49 -12.36 5.40 13.29
N TYR A 50 -12.01 6.31 14.21
CA TYR A 50 -11.96 5.98 15.64
C TYR A 50 -13.33 5.62 16.23
N PRO A 51 -14.38 6.46 16.15
CA PRO A 51 -15.68 6.07 16.69
C PRO A 51 -16.27 4.83 15.99
N LEU A 52 -15.99 4.65 14.69
CA LEU A 52 -16.52 3.53 13.91
C LEU A 52 -15.83 2.19 14.21
N ALA A 53 -14.50 2.19 14.33
CA ALA A 53 -13.70 0.98 14.43
C ALA A 53 -12.67 1.01 15.56
N GLY A 54 -12.03 2.17 15.79
CA GLY A 54 -11.05 2.33 16.87
C GLY A 54 -11.60 2.05 18.27
N GLU A 55 -12.79 2.54 18.59
CA GLU A 55 -13.44 2.32 19.89
C GLU A 55 -13.89 0.86 20.09
N PRO A 56 -14.57 0.18 19.13
CA PRO A 56 -14.81 -1.26 19.21
C PRO A 56 -13.53 -2.09 19.41
N VAL A 57 -12.46 -1.76 18.70
CA VAL A 57 -11.16 -2.43 18.83
C VAL A 57 -10.57 -2.19 20.22
N ALA A 58 -10.54 -0.94 20.69
CA ALA A 58 -10.05 -0.60 22.03
C ALA A 58 -10.82 -1.37 23.12
N LYS A 59 -12.16 -1.41 23.04
CA LYS A 59 -13.01 -2.19 23.97
C LYS A 59 -12.68 -3.68 23.94
N SER A 60 -12.50 -4.26 22.76
CA SER A 60 -12.12 -5.67 22.61
C SER A 60 -10.75 -5.95 23.27
N VAL A 61 -9.76 -5.10 23.02
CA VAL A 61 -8.40 -5.23 23.57
C VAL A 61 -8.38 -5.02 25.09
N THR A 62 -9.18 -4.09 25.62
CA THR A 62 -9.37 -3.92 27.07
C THR A 62 -10.02 -5.13 27.72
N LYS A 63 -11.03 -5.74 27.09
CA LYS A 63 -11.66 -6.98 27.58
C LYS A 63 -10.66 -8.14 27.64
N ALA A 64 -9.65 -8.15 26.78
CA ALA A 64 -8.56 -9.13 26.80
C ALA A 64 -7.46 -8.85 27.85
N GLY A 65 -7.59 -7.78 28.64
CA GLY A 65 -6.72 -7.48 29.79
C GLY A 65 -5.61 -6.46 29.52
N LEU A 66 -5.55 -5.84 28.35
CA LEU A 66 -4.58 -4.77 28.06
C LEU A 66 -5.14 -3.40 28.43
N LYS A 67 -4.29 -2.50 28.91
CA LYS A 67 -4.65 -1.08 29.04
C LYS A 67 -4.50 -0.42 27.68
N VAL A 68 -5.51 0.31 27.23
CA VAL A 68 -5.53 0.88 25.88
C VAL A 68 -5.58 2.39 25.95
N ASP A 69 -4.54 3.03 25.41
CA ASP A 69 -4.55 4.44 25.07
C ASP A 69 -4.87 4.60 23.57
N HIS A 70 -5.23 5.80 23.14
CA HIS A 70 -5.43 6.10 21.73
C HIS A 70 -4.86 7.47 21.34
N VAL A 71 -4.57 7.61 20.05
CA VAL A 71 -4.17 8.89 19.43
C VAL A 71 -4.92 9.06 18.11
N ILE A 72 -5.48 10.26 17.92
CA ILE A 72 -6.20 10.63 16.70
C ILE A 72 -5.27 11.37 15.76
N VAL A 73 -5.09 10.85 14.54
CA VAL A 73 -4.20 11.41 13.52
C VAL A 73 -4.99 11.96 12.33
N LYS A 74 -4.64 13.16 11.86
CA LYS A 74 -5.33 13.82 10.74
C LYS A 74 -4.57 13.73 9.43
N GLU A 75 -3.24 13.62 9.47
CA GLU A 75 -2.35 13.69 8.31
C GLU A 75 -1.22 12.68 8.45
N SER A 76 -0.74 12.08 7.36
CA SER A 76 0.42 11.18 7.32
C SER A 76 1.73 11.92 7.05
N THR A 77 2.17 12.76 8.00
CA THR A 77 3.46 13.47 7.89
C THR A 77 4.51 12.91 8.83
N GLU A 78 5.78 13.19 8.54
CA GLU A 78 6.90 12.82 9.41
C GLU A 78 6.79 13.47 10.81
N GLN A 79 6.22 14.68 10.91
CA GLN A 79 5.96 15.32 12.21
C GLN A 79 4.90 14.55 13.01
N VAL A 80 3.80 14.14 12.37
CA VAL A 80 2.75 13.34 13.03
C VAL A 80 3.29 11.97 13.44
N ALA A 81 4.09 11.31 12.59
CA ALA A 81 4.74 10.05 12.94
C ALA A 81 5.63 10.19 14.19
N SER A 82 6.37 11.30 14.30
CA SER A 82 7.20 11.60 15.48
C SER A 82 6.36 11.81 16.75
N HIS A 83 5.21 12.49 16.63
CA HIS A 83 4.26 12.63 17.74
C HIS A 83 3.69 11.27 18.21
N VAL A 84 3.38 10.37 17.27
CA VAL A 84 2.93 9.01 17.60
C VAL A 84 4.05 8.23 18.31
N VAL A 85 5.32 8.36 17.89
CA VAL A 85 6.48 7.77 18.59
C VAL A 85 6.57 8.24 20.04
N GLU A 86 6.39 9.53 20.30
CA GLU A 86 6.37 10.05 21.67
C GLU A 86 5.21 9.48 22.49
N THR A 87 4.05 9.34 21.86
CA THR A 87 2.85 8.78 22.50
C THR A 87 3.07 7.30 22.86
N ILE A 88 3.67 6.50 21.97
CA ILE A 88 4.08 5.12 22.23
C ILE A 88 4.97 5.04 23.48
N LYS A 89 5.97 5.91 23.58
CA LYS A 89 6.90 5.95 24.73
C LYS A 89 6.19 6.35 26.02
N LYS A 90 5.35 7.38 26.00
CA LYS A 90 4.59 7.87 27.17
C LYS A 90 3.63 6.81 27.69
N ALA A 91 2.90 6.16 26.79
CA ALA A 91 1.98 5.06 27.10
C ALA A 91 2.71 3.77 27.51
N LYS A 92 4.04 3.68 27.31
CA LYS A 92 4.82 2.44 27.45
C LYS A 92 4.17 1.28 26.68
N ALA A 93 3.69 1.58 25.47
CA ALA A 93 2.93 0.64 24.68
C ALA A 93 3.83 -0.54 24.24
N SER A 94 3.34 -1.74 24.49
CA SER A 94 3.94 -3.02 24.06
C SER A 94 3.40 -3.49 22.71
N LEU A 95 2.33 -2.85 22.24
CA LEU A 95 1.65 -3.13 20.98
C LEU A 95 1.06 -1.84 20.42
N VAL A 96 1.22 -1.63 19.12
CA VAL A 96 0.55 -0.56 18.37
C VAL A 96 -0.48 -1.18 17.44
N LEU A 97 -1.73 -0.71 17.50
CA LEU A 97 -2.79 -1.07 16.58
C LEU A 97 -3.07 0.12 15.67
N GLY A 98 -2.81 -0.02 14.37
CA GLY A 98 -3.31 0.91 13.37
C GLY A 98 -4.74 0.54 13.03
N VAL A 99 -5.69 1.44 13.25
CA VAL A 99 -7.12 1.21 12.96
C VAL A 99 -7.60 2.32 12.05
N GLY A 100 -7.93 2.02 10.80
CA GLY A 100 -8.41 3.05 9.88
C GLY A 100 -8.01 2.84 8.42
N GLY A 101 -7.99 3.94 7.67
CA GLY A 101 -7.55 3.92 6.27
C GLY A 101 -6.04 3.82 6.14
N GLY A 102 -5.53 3.72 4.90
CA GLY A 102 -4.10 3.52 4.63
C GLY A 102 -3.17 4.54 5.31
N LYS A 103 -3.60 5.80 5.41
CA LYS A 103 -2.91 6.87 6.15
C LYS A 103 -2.68 6.54 7.63
N ASP A 104 -3.73 6.08 8.30
CA ASP A 104 -3.70 5.78 9.75
C ASP A 104 -2.79 4.55 10.00
N ILE A 105 -2.90 3.55 9.12
CA ILE A 105 -2.05 2.35 9.12
C ILE A 105 -0.58 2.72 8.90
N ASP A 106 -0.26 3.53 7.89
CA ASP A 106 1.13 3.86 7.55
C ASP A 106 1.82 4.64 8.68
N LEU A 107 1.12 5.56 9.34
CA LEU A 107 1.61 6.25 10.52
C LEU A 107 1.88 5.29 11.68
N ALA A 108 0.91 4.44 12.01
CA ALA A 108 1.02 3.47 13.09
C ALA A 108 2.19 2.51 12.85
N LYS A 109 2.32 2.01 11.62
CA LYS A 109 3.38 1.11 11.15
C LYS A 109 4.77 1.76 11.22
N LEU A 110 4.92 3.01 10.74
CA LEU A 110 6.20 3.69 10.81
C LEU A 110 6.59 4.03 12.26
N ALA A 111 5.66 4.56 13.05
CA ALA A 111 5.92 4.95 14.43
C ALA A 111 6.26 3.74 15.31
N SER A 112 5.57 2.61 15.11
CA SER A 112 5.87 1.35 15.80
C SER A 112 7.24 0.78 15.41
N ALA A 113 7.61 0.83 14.12
CA ALA A 113 8.94 0.42 13.66
C ALA A 113 10.05 1.27 14.30
N LYS A 114 9.91 2.61 14.30
CA LYS A 114 10.83 3.55 14.96
C LYS A 114 10.95 3.31 16.46
N SER A 115 9.86 2.84 17.09
CA SER A 115 9.80 2.54 18.53
C SER A 115 10.22 1.12 18.88
N LYS A 116 10.45 0.24 17.87
CA LYS A 116 10.71 -1.20 18.04
C LYS A 116 9.60 -1.91 18.82
N VAL A 117 8.36 -1.50 18.58
CA VAL A 117 7.15 -2.08 19.18
C VAL A 117 6.39 -2.85 18.09
N PRO A 118 5.91 -4.07 18.36
CA PRO A 118 5.06 -4.81 17.42
C PRO A 118 3.84 -4.03 16.93
N PHE A 119 3.43 -4.32 15.70
CA PHE A 119 2.35 -3.62 15.01
C PHE A 119 1.26 -4.58 14.54
N MET A 120 -0.01 -4.25 14.79
CA MET A 120 -1.17 -4.90 14.18
C MET A 120 -1.91 -3.94 13.25
N SER A 121 -2.33 -4.46 12.10
CA SER A 121 -3.09 -3.71 11.10
C SER A 121 -4.57 -4.09 11.15
N VAL A 122 -5.44 -3.10 11.37
CA VAL A 122 -6.90 -3.25 11.35
C VAL A 122 -7.49 -2.26 10.33
N PRO A 123 -7.34 -2.54 9.02
CA PRO A 123 -7.76 -1.62 7.98
C PRO A 123 -9.29 -1.49 7.92
N THR A 124 -9.77 -0.27 7.74
CA THR A 124 -11.19 0.06 7.50
C THR A 124 -11.47 0.48 6.05
N ALA A 125 -10.44 0.48 5.21
CA ALA A 125 -10.52 0.73 3.78
C ALA A 125 -9.43 -0.08 3.05
N ALA A 126 -9.68 -0.45 1.80
CA ALA A 126 -8.78 -1.24 0.97
C ALA A 126 -8.23 -0.40 -0.21
N SER A 127 -7.47 0.65 0.09
CA SER A 127 -7.01 1.63 -0.91
C SER A 127 -5.63 1.39 -1.51
N HIS A 128 -4.79 0.58 -0.88
CA HIS A 128 -3.48 0.16 -1.36
C HIS A 128 -2.92 -0.96 -0.46
N ASP A 129 -1.85 -1.62 -0.91
CA ASP A 129 -1.26 -2.80 -0.23
C ASP A 129 -0.48 -2.46 1.07
N GLY A 130 -0.40 -1.17 1.41
CA GLY A 130 0.15 -0.66 2.68
C GLY A 130 -0.55 -1.21 3.93
N ILE A 131 -1.78 -1.72 3.79
CA ILE A 131 -2.51 -2.40 4.87
C ILE A 131 -1.81 -3.67 5.37
N ALA A 132 -0.93 -4.27 4.57
CA ALA A 132 -0.24 -5.52 4.88
C ALA A 132 1.27 -5.47 4.67
N SER A 133 1.77 -4.49 3.91
CA SER A 133 3.18 -4.41 3.54
C SER A 133 4.09 -3.89 4.66
N PRO A 134 5.40 -4.19 4.60
CA PRO A 134 6.39 -3.62 5.51
C PRO A 134 6.82 -2.18 5.13
N TYR A 135 6.12 -1.51 4.21
CA TYR A 135 6.48 -0.17 3.70
C TYR A 135 5.40 0.85 4.02
N ALA A 136 5.78 2.04 4.46
CA ALA A 136 4.85 3.14 4.76
C ALA A 136 5.06 4.32 3.79
N SER A 137 3.97 4.95 3.35
CA SER A 137 4.01 6.21 2.60
C SER A 137 3.76 7.39 3.54
N ILE A 138 4.78 8.23 3.75
CA ILE A 138 4.73 9.36 4.70
C ILE A 138 5.22 10.63 4.02
N LYS A 139 4.45 11.71 4.17
CA LYS A 139 4.74 13.04 3.62
C LYS A 139 5.86 13.73 4.36
N GLY A 140 6.62 14.52 3.61
CA GLY A 140 7.73 15.31 4.17
C GLY A 140 8.84 14.45 4.76
N GLY A 141 8.87 13.15 4.41
CA GLY A 141 9.96 12.26 4.77
C GLY A 141 11.24 12.60 4.01
N SER A 142 12.34 11.97 4.42
CA SER A 142 13.65 12.15 3.76
C SER A 142 13.71 11.60 2.33
N ARG A 143 12.71 10.82 1.93
CA ARG A 143 12.62 10.18 0.62
C ARG A 143 11.25 10.49 -0.01
N PRO A 144 11.19 10.73 -1.33
CA PRO A 144 9.94 11.02 -2.03
C PRO A 144 9.09 9.76 -2.34
N TYR A 145 9.44 8.61 -1.76
CA TYR A 145 8.82 7.32 -2.01
C TYR A 145 8.65 6.56 -0.68
N SER A 146 7.89 5.46 -0.71
CA SER A 146 7.59 4.68 0.48
C SER A 146 8.85 4.17 1.21
N VAL A 147 8.87 4.35 2.53
CA VAL A 147 10.01 3.99 3.39
C VAL A 147 9.79 2.62 4.04
N ARG A 148 10.86 1.87 4.25
CA ARG A 148 10.79 0.59 4.98
C ARG A 148 10.44 0.86 6.45
N ALA A 149 9.45 0.15 6.95
CA ALA A 149 8.99 0.16 8.33
C ALA A 149 9.07 -1.28 8.88
N GLN A 150 7.94 -1.89 9.22
CA GLN A 150 7.87 -3.30 9.64
C GLN A 150 6.59 -3.96 9.13
N ALA A 151 6.63 -5.28 8.92
CA ALA A 151 5.43 -6.04 8.60
C ALA A 151 4.50 -6.14 9.82
N PRO A 152 3.17 -6.13 9.65
CA PRO A 152 2.25 -6.35 10.75
C PRO A 152 2.36 -7.79 11.29
N VAL A 153 2.35 -7.94 12.62
CA VAL A 153 2.30 -9.26 13.28
C VAL A 153 0.96 -9.95 13.03
N ALA A 154 -0.12 -9.18 12.92
CA ALA A 154 -1.42 -9.67 12.55
C ALA A 154 -2.19 -8.62 11.73
N ILE A 155 -3.04 -9.12 10.84
CA ILE A 155 -3.94 -8.32 10.01
C ILE A 155 -5.37 -8.79 10.28
N LEU A 156 -6.24 -7.87 10.68
CA LEU A 156 -7.66 -8.14 10.90
C LEU A 156 -8.51 -7.22 10.04
N THR A 157 -9.25 -7.79 9.11
CA THR A 157 -10.02 -7.02 8.14
C THR A 157 -11.50 -7.38 8.23
N ASP A 158 -12.30 -6.38 8.60
CA ASP A 158 -13.76 -6.48 8.56
C ASP A 158 -14.27 -6.10 7.17
N VAL A 159 -14.66 -7.10 6.38
CA VAL A 159 -15.14 -6.89 5.01
C VAL A 159 -16.46 -6.12 4.96
N GLY A 160 -17.25 -6.11 6.05
CA GLY A 160 -18.45 -5.27 6.15
C GLY A 160 -18.08 -3.80 6.25
N VAL A 161 -17.14 -3.47 7.14
CA VAL A 161 -16.64 -2.09 7.31
C VAL A 161 -16.02 -1.57 6.01
N ILE A 162 -15.24 -2.39 5.31
CA ILE A 162 -14.65 -2.00 4.02
C ILE A 162 -15.73 -1.87 2.94
N ALA A 163 -16.72 -2.77 2.90
CA ALA A 163 -17.83 -2.68 1.97
C ALA A 163 -18.62 -1.38 2.15
N ASP A 164 -18.70 -0.82 3.35
CA ASP A 164 -19.39 0.44 3.66
C ASP A 164 -18.51 1.70 3.46
N SER A 165 -17.20 1.54 3.27
CA SER A 165 -16.28 2.65 3.02
C SER A 165 -16.55 3.36 1.66
N PRO A 166 -16.10 4.60 1.44
CA PRO A 166 -16.22 5.26 0.13
C PRO A 166 -15.68 4.38 -1.01
N TYR A 167 -16.48 4.18 -2.07
CA TYR A 167 -16.17 3.21 -3.13
C TYR A 167 -14.85 3.52 -3.85
N ASN A 168 -14.52 4.81 -4.01
CA ASN A 168 -13.26 5.23 -4.63
C ASN A 168 -12.03 4.66 -3.90
N LEU A 169 -12.10 4.39 -2.60
CA LEU A 169 -11.03 3.71 -1.86
C LEU A 169 -10.87 2.26 -2.34
N LEU A 170 -11.97 1.52 -2.53
CA LEU A 170 -11.91 0.14 -3.04
C LEU A 170 -11.43 0.11 -4.50
N ALA A 171 -11.90 1.04 -5.33
CA ALA A 171 -11.46 1.19 -6.72
C ALA A 171 -9.96 1.54 -6.80
N ALA A 172 -9.47 2.43 -5.94
CA ALA A 172 -8.05 2.74 -5.81
C ALA A 172 -7.22 1.51 -5.42
N GLY A 173 -7.71 0.66 -4.50
CA GLY A 173 -7.03 -0.60 -4.18
C GLY A 173 -6.94 -1.53 -5.38
N CYS A 174 -8.01 -1.63 -6.18
CA CYS A 174 -7.99 -2.40 -7.43
C CYS A 174 -6.97 -1.84 -8.43
N ALA A 175 -6.90 -0.52 -8.56
CA ALA A 175 -5.96 0.20 -9.41
C ALA A 175 -4.49 -0.03 -8.98
N ASP A 176 -4.23 -0.05 -7.66
CA ASP A 176 -2.92 -0.43 -7.11
C ASP A 176 -2.58 -1.89 -7.43
N ILE A 177 -3.54 -2.82 -7.33
CA ILE A 177 -3.33 -4.25 -7.59
C ILE A 177 -3.10 -4.56 -9.08
N VAL A 178 -3.77 -3.89 -10.01
CA VAL A 178 -3.48 -4.10 -11.45
C VAL A 178 -2.08 -3.60 -11.83
N ALA A 179 -1.52 -2.65 -11.08
CA ALA A 179 -0.17 -2.14 -11.27
C ALA A 179 0.93 -3.21 -11.08
N LYS A 180 0.62 -4.35 -10.43
CA LYS A 180 1.59 -5.43 -10.24
C LYS A 180 2.01 -6.09 -11.56
N PHE A 181 1.17 -6.01 -12.61
CA PHE A 181 1.52 -6.47 -13.96
C PHE A 181 2.77 -5.76 -14.52
N THR A 182 2.93 -4.46 -14.28
CA THR A 182 4.10 -3.71 -14.75
C THR A 182 5.26 -3.79 -13.77
N ALA A 183 4.98 -3.81 -12.47
CA ALA A 183 6.02 -3.93 -11.43
C ALA A 183 6.84 -5.21 -11.57
N VAL A 184 6.18 -6.35 -11.78
CA VAL A 184 6.85 -7.65 -11.94
C VAL A 184 7.67 -7.69 -13.23
N LYS A 185 7.17 -7.08 -14.32
CA LYS A 185 7.93 -6.96 -15.58
C LYS A 185 9.19 -6.13 -15.41
N ASP A 186 9.12 -5.01 -14.69
CA ASP A 186 10.32 -4.23 -14.37
C ASP A 186 11.31 -4.99 -13.49
N TRP A 187 10.80 -5.78 -12.55
CA TRP A 187 11.67 -6.61 -11.72
C TRP A 187 12.38 -7.69 -12.54
N GLN A 188 11.68 -8.34 -13.48
CA GLN A 188 12.28 -9.28 -14.43
C GLN A 188 13.32 -8.59 -15.33
N LEU A 189 13.03 -7.37 -15.80
CA LEU A 189 13.96 -6.59 -16.62
C LEU A 189 15.24 -6.26 -15.84
N ALA A 190 15.09 -5.81 -14.59
CA ALA A 190 16.21 -5.50 -13.72
C ALA A 190 17.04 -6.74 -13.38
N HIS A 191 16.41 -7.89 -13.16
CA HIS A 191 17.11 -9.16 -13.00
C HIS A 191 17.96 -9.49 -14.23
N LYS A 192 17.38 -9.40 -15.43
CA LYS A 192 18.08 -9.71 -16.69
C LYS A 192 19.23 -8.77 -17.00
N LEU A 193 19.06 -7.47 -16.74
CA LEU A 193 20.02 -6.44 -17.18
C LEU A 193 21.01 -6.00 -16.10
N LYS A 194 20.61 -6.06 -14.83
CA LYS A 194 21.41 -5.59 -13.68
C LYS A 194 21.75 -6.70 -12.70
N ASN A 195 21.34 -7.94 -12.97
CA ASN A 195 21.56 -9.09 -12.10
C ASN A 195 21.01 -8.87 -10.67
N GLU A 196 19.94 -8.08 -10.55
CA GLU A 196 19.22 -7.95 -9.28
C GLU A 196 18.60 -9.29 -8.86
N TYR A 197 18.48 -9.55 -7.56
CA TYR A 197 17.74 -10.71 -7.07
C TYR A 197 16.31 -10.70 -7.62
N TYR A 198 15.83 -11.86 -8.08
CA TYR A 198 14.45 -12.09 -8.49
C TYR A 198 13.86 -13.27 -7.74
N GLY A 199 12.75 -13.05 -7.03
CA GLY A 199 12.07 -14.08 -6.27
C GLY A 199 10.79 -14.54 -6.98
N ASP A 200 10.87 -15.66 -7.71
CA ASP A 200 9.74 -16.19 -8.49
C ASP A 200 8.46 -16.35 -7.64
N TYR A 201 8.57 -16.86 -6.41
CA TYR A 201 7.41 -17.02 -5.52
C TYR A 201 6.72 -15.69 -5.21
N ALA A 202 7.49 -14.66 -4.88
CA ALA A 202 6.95 -13.34 -4.58
C ALA A 202 6.33 -12.69 -5.82
N ALA A 203 6.99 -12.83 -6.97
CA ALA A 203 6.49 -12.32 -8.24
C ALA A 203 5.17 -12.99 -8.66
N ASN A 204 5.09 -14.32 -8.59
CA ASN A 204 3.88 -15.07 -8.92
C ASN A 204 2.73 -14.77 -7.96
N LEU A 205 3.01 -14.58 -6.67
CA LEU A 205 1.99 -14.19 -5.70
C LEU A 205 1.39 -12.81 -6.03
N ALA A 206 2.22 -11.83 -6.39
CA ALA A 206 1.75 -10.50 -6.80
C ALA A 206 0.98 -10.52 -8.13
N MET A 207 1.43 -11.32 -9.11
CA MET A 207 0.71 -11.51 -10.38
C MET A 207 -0.66 -12.15 -10.17
N MET A 208 -0.74 -13.20 -9.34
CA MET A 208 -2.00 -13.87 -9.01
C MET A 208 -3.00 -12.90 -8.37
N SER A 209 -2.54 -11.99 -7.50
CA SER A 209 -3.39 -10.92 -6.96
C SER A 209 -4.01 -10.05 -8.06
N ALA A 210 -3.20 -9.62 -9.05
CA ALA A 210 -3.67 -8.82 -10.18
C ALA A 210 -4.67 -9.58 -11.07
N GLU A 211 -4.39 -10.85 -11.36
CA GLU A 211 -5.25 -11.73 -12.15
C GLU A 211 -6.61 -11.99 -11.47
N LEU A 212 -6.62 -12.26 -10.16
CA LEU A 212 -7.85 -12.50 -9.43
C LEU A 212 -8.74 -11.25 -9.36
N VAL A 213 -8.14 -10.08 -9.12
CA VAL A 213 -8.90 -8.82 -9.06
C VAL A 213 -9.48 -8.45 -10.43
N THR A 214 -8.69 -8.57 -11.50
CA THR A 214 -9.18 -8.32 -12.87
C THR A 214 -10.28 -9.31 -13.28
N LYS A 215 -10.12 -10.60 -12.98
CA LYS A 215 -11.13 -11.63 -13.27
C LYS A 215 -12.47 -11.38 -12.56
N ASN A 216 -12.44 -10.80 -11.35
CA ASN A 216 -13.62 -10.62 -10.50
C ASN A 216 -14.19 -9.19 -10.51
N ALA A 217 -13.83 -8.33 -11.47
CA ALA A 217 -14.27 -6.93 -11.57
C ALA A 217 -15.78 -6.75 -11.31
N ARG A 218 -16.60 -7.58 -11.94
CA ARG A 218 -18.08 -7.55 -11.81
C ARG A 218 -18.58 -7.83 -10.40
N GLU A 219 -17.94 -8.74 -9.66
CA GLU A 219 -18.30 -9.01 -8.26
C GLU A 219 -17.86 -7.86 -7.34
N ILE A 220 -16.69 -7.27 -7.61
CA ILE A 220 -16.17 -6.14 -6.86
C ILE A 220 -17.10 -4.91 -7.01
N LEU A 221 -17.61 -4.65 -8.22
CA LEU A 221 -18.58 -3.58 -8.49
C LEU A 221 -19.88 -3.71 -7.68
N LYS A 222 -20.30 -4.94 -7.34
CA LYS A 222 -21.48 -5.18 -6.49
C LYS A 222 -21.26 -4.80 -5.04
N ARG A 223 -20.01 -4.57 -4.61
CA ARG A 223 -19.61 -4.32 -3.21
C ARG A 223 -20.14 -5.38 -2.23
N ASN A 224 -20.33 -6.60 -2.73
CA ASN A 224 -20.71 -7.72 -1.88
C ASN A 224 -19.48 -8.24 -1.13
N VAL A 225 -19.72 -9.16 -0.20
CA VAL A 225 -18.68 -9.73 0.66
C VAL A 225 -17.56 -10.38 -0.14
N GLU A 226 -17.90 -11.10 -1.20
CA GLU A 226 -16.93 -11.86 -2.01
C GLU A 226 -16.06 -10.93 -2.86
N GLY A 227 -16.67 -9.91 -3.47
CA GLY A 227 -15.94 -8.87 -4.20
C GLY A 227 -14.96 -8.12 -3.31
N VAL A 228 -15.42 -7.64 -2.14
CA VAL A 228 -14.56 -6.94 -1.18
C VAL A 228 -13.48 -7.86 -0.63
N ARG A 229 -13.82 -9.11 -0.29
CA ARG A 229 -12.86 -10.13 0.16
C ARG A 229 -11.76 -10.35 -0.88
N THR A 230 -12.12 -10.46 -2.16
CA THR A 230 -11.15 -10.64 -3.26
C THR A 230 -10.10 -9.54 -3.26
N VAL A 231 -10.52 -8.28 -3.15
CA VAL A 231 -9.60 -7.13 -3.13
C VAL A 231 -8.73 -7.15 -1.87
N VAL A 232 -9.34 -7.39 -0.70
CA VAL A 232 -8.62 -7.45 0.59
C VAL A 232 -7.55 -8.53 0.59
N GLU A 233 -7.89 -9.75 0.17
CA GLU A 233 -6.97 -10.89 0.15
C GLU A 233 -5.84 -10.67 -0.87
N ALA A 234 -6.14 -10.03 -2.01
CA ALA A 234 -5.14 -9.64 -3.00
C ALA A 234 -4.15 -8.60 -2.45
N LEU A 235 -4.64 -7.54 -1.77
CA LEU A 235 -3.78 -6.54 -1.12
C LEU A 235 -2.91 -7.15 -0.01
N ILE A 236 -3.47 -8.04 0.80
CA ILE A 236 -2.72 -8.76 1.83
C ILE A 236 -1.62 -9.62 1.18
N SER A 237 -1.97 -10.33 0.11
CA SER A 237 -1.03 -11.16 -0.65
C SER A 237 0.10 -10.32 -1.27
N CYS A 238 -0.18 -9.10 -1.75
CA CYS A 238 0.84 -8.14 -2.21
C CYS A 238 1.79 -7.72 -1.07
N GLY A 239 1.25 -7.47 0.13
CA GLY A 239 2.04 -7.20 1.33
C GLY A 239 2.98 -8.35 1.69
N VAL A 240 2.45 -9.58 1.67
CA VAL A 240 3.20 -10.82 1.91
C VAL A 240 4.26 -11.05 0.83
N ALA A 241 3.94 -10.79 -0.44
CA ALA A 241 4.89 -10.89 -1.55
C ALA A 241 6.10 -9.97 -1.34
N MET A 242 5.88 -8.73 -0.90
CA MET A 242 6.98 -7.81 -0.57
C MET A 242 7.84 -8.31 0.60
N SER A 243 7.22 -8.91 1.61
CA SER A 243 7.96 -9.54 2.72
C SER A 243 8.78 -10.75 2.28
N ILE A 244 8.25 -11.59 1.39
CA ILE A 244 8.99 -12.72 0.80
C ILE A 244 10.15 -12.20 -0.06
N ALA A 245 9.94 -11.15 -0.85
CA ALA A 245 10.95 -10.58 -1.73
C ALA A 245 12.04 -9.80 -0.97
N GLY A 246 11.83 -9.46 0.30
CA GLY A 246 12.73 -8.56 1.05
C GLY A 246 12.77 -7.13 0.49
N SER A 247 11.91 -6.81 -0.48
CA SER A 247 11.88 -5.54 -1.21
C SER A 247 10.46 -5.23 -1.68
N SER A 248 10.20 -3.99 -2.09
CA SER A 248 8.92 -3.64 -2.73
C SER A 248 8.83 -4.06 -4.20
N ARG A 249 9.87 -4.67 -4.79
CA ARG A 249 9.93 -5.04 -6.21
C ARG A 249 8.72 -5.80 -6.77
N PRO A 250 8.13 -6.82 -6.10
CA PRO A 250 6.97 -7.51 -6.66
C PRO A 250 5.75 -6.60 -6.84
N CYS A 251 5.71 -5.47 -6.13
CA CYS A 251 4.54 -4.62 -6.08
C CYS A 251 4.76 -3.17 -6.50
N SER A 252 6.00 -2.78 -6.80
CA SER A 252 6.39 -1.41 -7.10
C SER A 252 7.55 -1.36 -8.11
N GLY A 253 7.23 -0.97 -9.33
CA GLY A 253 8.14 -0.67 -10.45
C GLY A 253 8.02 0.78 -10.91
N SER A 254 8.12 1.00 -12.22
CA SER A 254 8.07 2.32 -12.85
C SER A 254 6.73 3.02 -12.67
N GLU A 255 5.63 2.28 -12.56
CA GLU A 255 4.31 2.87 -12.33
C GLU A 255 4.20 3.54 -10.95
N HIS A 256 4.86 2.98 -9.93
CA HIS A 256 4.98 3.62 -8.63
C HIS A 256 5.95 4.81 -8.65
N LEU A 257 7.04 4.73 -9.42
CA LEU A 257 7.93 5.88 -9.61
C LEU A 257 7.19 7.04 -10.29
N PHE A 258 6.34 6.76 -11.28
CA PHE A 258 5.45 7.75 -11.88
C PHE A 258 4.49 8.34 -10.83
N SER A 259 3.82 7.51 -10.02
CA SER A 259 2.93 8.00 -8.97
C SER A 259 3.65 8.94 -8.00
N HIS A 260 4.86 8.58 -7.54
CA HIS A 260 5.65 9.40 -6.64
C HIS A 260 6.15 10.69 -7.31
N ALA A 261 6.46 10.65 -8.61
CA ALA A 261 6.83 11.86 -9.36
C ALA A 261 5.64 12.79 -9.52
N LEU A 262 4.45 12.24 -9.76
CA LEU A 262 3.22 13.02 -9.89
C LEU A 262 2.84 13.68 -8.55
N ASP A 263 3.03 12.98 -7.42
CA ASP A 263 2.94 13.53 -6.07
C ASP A 263 3.81 14.80 -5.90
N ILE A 264 5.05 14.76 -6.38
CA ILE A 264 5.99 15.88 -6.29
C ILE A 264 5.59 17.04 -7.21
N VAL A 265 5.12 16.72 -8.42
CA VAL A 265 4.83 17.71 -9.47
C VAL A 265 3.49 18.41 -9.24
N ALA A 266 2.48 17.69 -8.75
CA ALA A 266 1.11 18.17 -8.63
C ALA A 266 0.58 18.23 -7.19
N GLY A 267 1.26 17.60 -6.23
CA GLY A 267 0.71 17.35 -4.90
C GLY A 267 -0.24 16.14 -4.87
N GLU A 268 -0.93 15.97 -3.76
CA GLU A 268 -1.94 14.91 -3.60
C GLU A 268 -3.30 15.35 -4.14
N THR A 269 -3.44 15.27 -5.47
CA THR A 269 -4.70 15.57 -6.17
C THR A 269 -5.63 14.35 -6.28
N SER A 270 -5.11 13.17 -5.97
CA SER A 270 -5.76 11.85 -6.15
C SER A 270 -5.16 10.82 -5.19
N LEU A 271 -5.81 9.66 -5.05
CA LEU A 271 -5.34 8.56 -4.20
C LEU A 271 -4.11 7.87 -4.80
N HIS A 272 -3.28 7.29 -3.95
CA HIS A 272 -2.07 6.55 -4.37
C HIS A 272 -2.38 5.50 -5.44
N GLY A 273 -3.36 4.62 -5.18
CA GLY A 273 -3.74 3.55 -6.11
C GLY A 273 -4.24 4.04 -7.47
N GLU A 274 -4.92 5.19 -7.51
CA GLU A 274 -5.41 5.79 -8.76
C GLU A 274 -4.23 6.20 -9.65
N ARG A 275 -3.21 6.83 -9.05
CA ARG A 275 -2.00 7.26 -9.76
C ARG A 275 -1.13 6.10 -10.19
N THR A 276 -0.98 5.07 -9.37
CA THR A 276 -0.24 3.85 -9.75
C THR A 276 -0.97 3.10 -10.86
N GLY A 277 -2.30 3.05 -10.84
CA GLY A 277 -3.11 2.50 -11.94
C GLY A 277 -2.88 3.22 -13.27
N VAL A 278 -2.99 4.55 -13.31
CA VAL A 278 -2.69 5.34 -14.52
C VAL A 278 -1.22 5.18 -14.94
N GLY A 279 -0.30 5.17 -13.96
CA GLY A 279 1.11 4.87 -14.20
C GLY A 279 1.32 3.50 -14.86
N ALA A 280 0.53 2.49 -14.49
CA ALA A 280 0.61 1.14 -15.05
C ALA A 280 0.16 1.12 -16.51
N VAL A 281 -0.81 1.95 -16.91
CA VAL A 281 -1.17 2.12 -18.33
C VAL A 281 0.00 2.67 -19.13
N LEU A 282 0.61 3.77 -18.66
CA LEU A 282 1.76 4.40 -19.32
C LEU A 282 2.96 3.44 -19.42
N CYS A 283 3.28 2.76 -18.32
CA CYS A 283 4.44 1.89 -18.23
C CYS A 283 4.25 0.59 -18.99
N ALA A 284 3.03 0.03 -19.03
CA ALA A 284 2.73 -1.14 -19.84
C ALA A 284 2.95 -0.86 -21.33
N TYR A 285 2.59 0.33 -21.82
CA TYR A 285 2.89 0.73 -23.20
C TYR A 285 4.40 0.76 -23.47
N LEU A 286 5.18 1.38 -22.57
CA LEU A 286 6.64 1.42 -22.69
C LEU A 286 7.28 0.03 -22.66
N GLN A 287 6.70 -0.91 -21.90
CA GLN A 287 7.13 -2.30 -21.84
C GLN A 287 6.67 -3.15 -23.04
N GLY A 288 5.93 -2.58 -24.00
CA GLY A 288 5.30 -3.34 -25.09
C GLY A 288 4.24 -4.33 -24.60
N GLY A 289 3.65 -4.09 -23.44
CA GLY A 289 2.59 -4.88 -22.83
C GLY A 289 1.18 -4.45 -23.23
N ASN A 290 0.18 -5.18 -22.74
CA ASN A 290 -1.24 -4.92 -22.99
C ASN A 290 -1.77 -3.83 -22.05
N TRP A 291 -1.44 -2.58 -22.37
CA TRP A 291 -1.89 -1.40 -21.62
C TRP A 291 -3.39 -1.15 -21.82
N GLU A 292 -3.96 -1.60 -22.94
CA GLU A 292 -5.39 -1.48 -23.25
C GLU A 292 -6.24 -2.25 -22.24
N SER A 293 -5.85 -3.47 -21.88
CA SER A 293 -6.53 -4.28 -20.86
C SER A 293 -6.46 -3.64 -19.48
N ILE A 294 -5.31 -3.07 -19.10
CA ILE A 294 -5.17 -2.35 -17.82
C ILE A 294 -6.12 -1.15 -17.81
N ARG A 295 -6.09 -0.33 -18.87
CA ARG A 295 -6.96 0.85 -18.99
C ARG A 295 -8.45 0.47 -19.00
N ALA A 296 -8.82 -0.60 -19.70
CA ALA A 296 -10.18 -1.10 -19.74
C ALA A 296 -10.65 -1.54 -18.34
N PHE A 297 -9.80 -2.23 -17.59
CA PHE A 297 -10.09 -2.61 -16.21
C PHE A 297 -10.26 -1.40 -15.28
N LEU A 298 -9.40 -0.39 -15.38
CA LEU A 298 -9.55 0.85 -14.59
C LEU A 298 -10.91 1.50 -14.86
N LYS A 299 -11.32 1.59 -16.13
CA LYS A 299 -12.64 2.09 -16.51
C LYS A 299 -13.79 1.21 -15.99
N GLU A 300 -13.66 -0.11 -16.09
CA GLU A 300 -14.67 -1.05 -15.60
C GLU A 300 -14.87 -0.92 -14.09
N ILE A 301 -13.79 -0.79 -13.31
CA ILE A 301 -13.84 -0.65 -11.86
C ILE A 301 -14.13 0.78 -11.38
N GLY A 302 -14.26 1.75 -12.30
CA GLY A 302 -14.50 3.15 -11.98
C GLY A 302 -13.32 3.86 -11.31
N ALA A 303 -12.09 3.39 -11.56
CA ALA A 303 -10.87 4.09 -11.17
C ALA A 303 -10.42 5.06 -12.28
N PRO A 304 -9.71 6.15 -11.94
CA PRO A 304 -9.14 7.06 -12.93
C PRO A 304 -8.29 6.35 -13.98
N SER A 305 -8.44 6.79 -15.22
CA SER A 305 -7.73 6.30 -16.41
C SER A 305 -7.15 7.43 -17.26
N THR A 306 -7.32 8.68 -16.84
CA THR A 306 -6.91 9.92 -17.52
C THR A 306 -6.34 10.94 -16.54
N ALA A 307 -5.63 11.94 -17.07
CA ALA A 307 -5.09 13.06 -16.31
C ALA A 307 -6.19 13.92 -15.64
N GLU A 308 -7.29 14.15 -16.36
CA GLU A 308 -8.44 14.91 -15.86
C GLU A 308 -9.08 14.22 -14.64
N GLU A 309 -9.29 12.91 -14.71
CA GLU A 309 -9.84 12.12 -13.58
C GLU A 309 -8.89 12.10 -12.37
N LEU A 310 -7.58 12.30 -12.57
CA LEU A 310 -6.59 12.47 -11.50
C LEU A 310 -6.46 13.92 -11.01
N ASN A 311 -7.22 14.87 -11.57
CA ASN A 311 -7.14 16.30 -11.32
C ASN A 311 -5.73 16.89 -11.57
N VAL A 312 -5.07 16.48 -12.66
CA VAL A 312 -3.75 16.99 -13.08
C VAL A 312 -3.75 17.41 -14.54
N SER A 313 -2.87 18.33 -14.91
CA SER A 313 -2.72 18.75 -16.30
C SER A 313 -1.90 17.75 -17.13
N PRO A 314 -2.05 17.75 -18.46
CA PRO A 314 -1.18 16.97 -19.35
C PRO A 314 0.32 17.22 -19.13
N ASP A 315 0.72 18.48 -18.92
CA ASP A 315 2.12 18.85 -18.67
C ASP A 315 2.65 18.22 -17.37
N GLN A 316 1.81 18.14 -16.33
CA GLN A 316 2.19 17.49 -15.07
C GLN A 316 2.39 15.99 -15.26
N VAL A 317 1.56 15.32 -16.08
CA VAL A 317 1.74 13.91 -16.42
C VAL A 317 3.04 13.69 -17.18
N VAL A 318 3.30 14.49 -18.22
CA VAL A 318 4.55 14.40 -19.01
C VAL A 318 5.76 14.61 -18.10
N ARG A 319 5.76 15.67 -17.29
CA ARG A 319 6.86 15.98 -16.36
C ARG A 319 7.07 14.89 -15.32
N ALA A 320 6.01 14.30 -14.77
CA ALA A 320 6.13 13.20 -13.84
C ALA A 320 6.79 11.97 -14.49
N LEU A 321 6.38 11.62 -15.72
CA LEU A 321 6.93 10.47 -16.45
C LEU A 321 8.42 10.66 -16.83
N THR A 322 8.83 11.87 -17.22
CA THR A 322 10.24 12.14 -17.56
C THR A 322 11.17 12.04 -16.35
N MET A 323 10.75 12.56 -15.18
CA MET A 323 11.59 12.60 -13.98
C MET A 323 11.55 11.33 -13.11
N ALA A 324 10.54 10.48 -13.27
CA ALA A 324 10.29 9.32 -12.39
C ALA A 324 11.50 8.41 -12.16
N HIS A 325 12.34 8.18 -13.18
CA HIS A 325 13.54 7.35 -13.09
C HIS A 325 14.54 7.82 -12.01
N SER A 326 14.60 9.14 -11.77
CA SER A 326 15.56 9.75 -10.85
C SER A 326 15.19 9.63 -9.38
N LEU A 327 13.95 9.21 -9.06
CA LEU A 327 13.49 9.11 -7.67
C LEU A 327 14.16 7.94 -6.93
N ARG A 328 14.53 6.88 -7.65
CA ARG A 328 15.20 5.68 -7.12
C ARG A 328 16.26 5.20 -8.13
N PRO A 329 17.38 5.92 -8.27
CA PRO A 329 18.38 5.62 -9.29
C PRO A 329 19.02 4.24 -9.11
N GLU A 330 18.95 3.65 -7.92
CA GLU A 330 19.42 2.29 -7.65
C GLU A 330 18.49 1.20 -8.21
N ARG A 331 17.29 1.55 -8.65
CA ARG A 331 16.24 0.61 -9.09
C ARG A 331 16.05 0.69 -10.60
N TYR A 332 16.54 -0.29 -11.33
CA TYR A 332 16.35 -0.34 -12.78
C TYR A 332 14.91 -0.71 -13.17
N THR A 333 14.34 0.00 -14.14
CA THR A 333 12.98 -0.20 -14.67
C THR A 333 12.96 0.08 -16.17
N ILE A 334 11.80 -0.05 -16.83
CA ILE A 334 11.64 0.32 -18.23
C ILE A 334 11.96 1.80 -18.53
N LEU A 335 11.92 2.68 -17.52
CA LEU A 335 12.26 4.09 -17.68
C LEU A 335 13.76 4.33 -17.91
N GLY A 336 14.60 3.29 -17.75
CA GLY A 336 16.04 3.36 -17.97
C GLY A 336 16.77 4.25 -16.96
N GLU A 337 18.03 4.56 -17.26
CA GLU A 337 18.90 5.37 -16.40
C GLU A 337 18.81 6.87 -16.71
N THR A 338 18.43 7.21 -17.94
CA THR A 338 18.34 8.61 -18.43
C THR A 338 16.91 9.12 -18.50
N GLY A 339 15.93 8.29 -18.14
CA GLY A 339 14.51 8.63 -18.24
C GLY A 339 13.95 8.55 -19.65
N VAL A 340 12.64 8.85 -19.73
CA VAL A 340 11.91 8.97 -20.99
C VAL A 340 12.04 10.42 -21.48
N ALA A 341 12.44 10.61 -22.74
CA ALA A 341 12.51 11.95 -23.33
C ALA A 341 11.12 12.59 -23.39
N GLU A 342 11.02 13.91 -23.23
CA GLU A 342 9.74 14.63 -23.16
C GLU A 342 8.80 14.34 -24.34
N ALA A 343 9.31 14.41 -25.57
CA ALA A 343 8.52 14.08 -26.77
C ALA A 343 8.02 12.62 -26.78
N ALA A 344 8.80 11.68 -26.22
CA ALA A 344 8.39 10.29 -26.08
C ALA A 344 7.34 10.13 -24.96
N ALA A 345 7.50 10.83 -23.84
CA ALA A 345 6.54 10.83 -22.73
C ALA A 345 5.18 11.40 -23.18
N GLU A 346 5.17 12.51 -23.92
CA GLU A 346 3.95 13.07 -24.50
C GLU A 346 3.30 12.09 -25.49
N LYS A 347 4.09 11.48 -26.39
CA LYS A 347 3.59 10.47 -27.32
C LYS A 347 2.94 9.29 -26.59
N VAL A 348 3.58 8.78 -25.55
CA VAL A 348 3.05 7.67 -24.73
C VAL A 348 1.73 8.06 -24.08
N ALA A 349 1.67 9.22 -23.44
CA ALA A 349 0.48 9.69 -22.75
C ALA A 349 -0.71 9.91 -23.71
N ARG A 350 -0.47 10.48 -24.91
CA ARG A 350 -1.49 10.62 -25.96
C ARG A 350 -1.94 9.29 -26.55
N THR A 351 -0.99 8.40 -26.85
CA THR A 351 -1.28 7.09 -27.48
C THR A 351 -2.12 6.22 -26.54
N THR A 352 -1.79 6.24 -25.25
CA THR A 352 -2.53 5.51 -24.22
C THR A 352 -3.87 6.18 -23.87
N GLY A 353 -4.10 7.41 -24.32
CA GLY A 353 -5.27 8.23 -24.03
C GLY A 353 -5.36 8.65 -22.56
N VAL A 354 -4.22 8.79 -21.89
CA VAL A 354 -4.12 9.36 -20.54
C VAL A 354 -4.22 10.89 -20.61
N ILE A 355 -3.70 11.51 -21.67
CA ILE A 355 -3.82 12.95 -21.98
C ILE A 355 -4.41 13.21 -23.36
#